data_AF-A0A5J5Q7Z7-F1
#
_entry.id   AF-A0A5J5Q7Z7-F1
#
_cell.length_a   1.000
_cell.length_b   1.000
_cell.length_c   1.000
_cell.angle_alpha   90.00
_cell.angle_beta   90.00
_cell.angle_gamma   90.00
#
_symmetry.space_group_name_H-M   'P 1'
#
loop_
_entity.id
_entity.type
_entity.pdbx_description
1 polymer ?
#
loop_
_entity_poly.entity_id
_entity_poly.type
_entity_poly.pdbx_seq_one_letter_code
_entity_poly.pdbx_strand_id
1 'polypeptide(L)' 'MAAKYIIGSVAASFAVAYVADKLGTTPNTVSNKEWWEETDKKFQAWPRTAGPPVVMNPISRQNFIVKSGSE' A
#
# COMPACT_ATOMS: atom_id res chain seq x y z
N MET A 1 -31.50 8.61 -31.15
CA MET A 1 -31.17 10.06 -31.01
C MET A 1 -30.43 10.41 -29.71
N ALA A 2 -30.72 9.77 -28.56
CA ALA A 2 -30.07 10.10 -27.28
C ALA A 2 -28.68 9.46 -27.05
N ALA A 3 -28.43 8.26 -27.60
CA ALA A 3 -27.21 7.49 -27.33
C ALA A 3 -25.90 8.27 -27.59
N LYS A 4 -25.83 9.07 -28.66
CA LYS A 4 -24.65 9.89 -28.97
C LYS A 4 -24.35 10.94 -27.89
N TYR A 5 -25.39 11.51 -27.27
CA TYR A 5 -25.24 12.48 -26.18
C TYR A 5 -24.91 11.80 -24.85
N ILE A 6 -25.47 10.62 -24.61
CA ILE A 6 -25.19 9.82 -23.42
C ILE A 6 -23.72 9.38 -23.43
N ILE A 7 -23.23 8.82 -24.53
CA ILE A 7 -21.84 8.37 -24.63
C ILE A 7 -20.87 9.55 -24.46
N GLY A 8 -21.15 10.70 -25.10
CA GLY A 8 -20.34 11.91 -24.97
C GLY A 8 -20.32 12.47 -23.54
N SER A 9 -21.48 12.52 -22.88
CA SER A 9 -21.58 13.02 -21.49
C SER A 9 -20.92 12.10 -20.48
N VAL A 10 -21.02 10.77 -20.65
CA VAL A 10 -20.31 9.80 -19.81
C VAL A 10 -18.80 9.96 -19.98
N ALA A 11 -18.28 10.00 -21.21
CA ALA A 11 -16.85 10.22 -21.45
C ALA A 11 -16.35 11.55 -20.84
N ALA A 12 -17.12 12.62 -20.98
CA ALA A 12 -16.81 13.91 -20.38
C ALA A 12 -16.79 13.84 -18.83
N SER A 13 -17.72 13.12 -18.21
CA SER A 13 -17.74 12.96 -16.75
C SER A 13 -16.49 12.25 -16.21
N PHE A 14 -15.99 11.22 -16.92
CA PHE A 14 -14.74 10.55 -16.56
C PHE A 14 -13.53 11.48 -16.69
N ALA A 15 -13.49 12.30 -17.74
CA ALA A 15 -12.41 13.27 -17.92
C ALA A 15 -12.40 14.32 -16.79
N VAL A 16 -13.56 14.87 -16.43
CA VAL A 16 -13.68 15.84 -15.33
C VAL A 16 -13.29 15.19 -14.00
N ALA A 17 -13.78 13.99 -13.72
CA ALA A 17 -13.42 13.26 -12.50
C ALA A 17 -11.92 12.98 -12.41
N TYR A 18 -11.28 12.56 -13.51
CA TYR A 18 -9.84 12.31 -13.56
C TYR A 18 -9.02 13.57 -13.29
N VAL A 19 -9.40 14.72 -13.86
CA VAL A 19 -8.70 15.99 -13.59
C VAL A 19 -8.89 16.40 -12.13
N ALA A 20 -10.11 16.25 -11.59
CA ALA A 20 -10.39 16.57 -10.20
C ALA A 20 -9.60 15.70 -9.21
N ASP A 21 -9.41 14.40 -9.50
CA ASP A 21 -8.60 13.48 -8.69
C ASP A 21 -7.12 13.93 -8.57
N LYS A 22 -6.61 14.65 -9.58
CA LYS A 22 -5.25 15.21 -9.56
C LYS A 22 -5.12 16.49 -8.74
N LEU A 23 -6.22 17.08 -8.27
CA LEU A 23 -6.22 18.30 -7.46
C LEU A 23 -5.99 17.94 -5.99
N GLY A 24 -4.75 17.57 -5.65
CA GLY A 24 -4.37 17.24 -4.28
C GLY A 24 -2.88 17.00 -4.13
N THR A 25 -2.42 16.83 -2.89
CA THR A 25 -1.04 16.43 -2.58
C THR A 25 -1.01 14.99 -2.06
N THR A 26 0.02 14.25 -2.44
CA THR A 26 0.22 12.86 -1.99
C THR A 26 1.12 12.83 -0.75
N PRO A 27 0.74 12.13 0.33
CA PRO A 27 1.58 12.02 1.51
C PRO A 27 2.92 11.33 1.18
N ASN A 28 3.99 11.78 1.84
CA ASN A 28 5.34 11.29 1.57
C ASN A 28 5.48 9.77 1.78
N THR A 29 4.76 9.21 2.75
CA THR A 29 4.75 7.77 3.04
C THR A 29 4.20 6.91 1.89
N VAL A 30 3.46 7.51 0.95
CA VAL A 30 2.94 6.83 -0.24
C VAL A 30 3.75 7.18 -1.49
N SER A 31 4.17 8.44 -1.62
CA SER A 31 4.96 8.89 -2.78
C SER A 31 6.43 8.49 -2.74
N ASN A 32 6.99 8.28 -1.54
CA ASN A 32 8.36 7.80 -1.36
C ASN A 32 8.39 6.26 -1.46
N LYS A 33 9.10 5.75 -2.48
CA LYS A 33 9.30 4.31 -2.66
C LYS A 33 10.16 3.69 -1.56
N GLU A 34 11.11 4.44 -1.02
CA GLU A 34 11.98 3.98 0.08
C GLU A 34 11.17 3.68 1.33
N TRP A 35 10.10 4.45 1.59
CA TRP A 35 9.22 4.22 2.73
C TRP A 35 8.56 2.84 2.69
N TRP A 36 8.18 2.37 1.50
CA TRP A 36 7.64 1.02 1.31
C TRP A 36 8.69 -0.06 1.59
N GLU A 37 9.92 0.14 1.13
CA GLU A 37 11.03 -0.80 1.38
C GLU A 37 11.40 -0.85 2.86
N GLU A 38 11.46 0.30 3.53
CA GLU A 38 11.71 0.38 4.97
C GLU A 38 10.59 -0.27 5.77
N THR A 39 9.34 -0.01 5.40
CA THR A 39 8.18 -0.63 6.04
C THR A 39 8.23 -2.15 5.90
N ASP A 40 8.60 -2.68 4.71
CA ASP A 40 8.71 -4.12 4.50
C ASP A 40 9.84 -4.75 5.31
N LYS A 41 11.00 -4.08 5.39
CA LYS A 41 12.10 -4.49 6.28
C LYS A 41 11.66 -4.52 7.75
N LYS A 42 10.90 -3.51 8.20
CA LYS A 42 10.38 -3.45 9.57
C LYS A 42 9.36 -4.55 9.85
N PHE A 43 8.60 -5.03 8.86
CA PHE A 43 7.72 -6.19 9.06
C PHE A 43 8.48 -7.50 9.36
N GLN A 44 9.76 -7.59 9.00
CA GLN A 44 10.61 -8.72 9.38
C GLN A 44 11.14 -8.61 10.82
N ALA A 45 11.31 -7.40 11.34
CA ALA A 45 11.84 -7.15 12.69
C ALA A 45 11.20 -5.90 13.29
N TRP A 46 9.94 -6.02 13.72
CA TRP A 46 9.17 -4.91 14.22
C TRP A 46 9.66 -4.50 15.62
N PRO A 47 10.01 -3.22 15.83
CA PRO A 47 10.53 -2.76 17.11
C PRO A 47 9.46 -2.87 18.20
N ARG A 48 9.87 -3.28 19.40
CA ARG A 48 9.02 -3.34 20.60
C ARG A 48 9.65 -2.53 21.71
N THR A 49 8.82 -1.90 22.53
CA THR A 49 9.27 -1.04 23.65
C THR A 49 10.01 -1.84 24.72
N ALA A 50 9.58 -3.09 24.98
CA ALA A 50 10.27 -4.00 25.89
C ALA A 50 10.39 -5.39 25.25
N GLY A 51 11.64 -5.80 25.01
CA GLY A 51 12.00 -7.10 24.43
C GLY A 51 12.58 -7.01 23.00
N PRO A 52 13.06 -8.13 22.46
CA PRO A 52 13.63 -8.19 21.12
C PRO A 52 12.57 -7.92 20.03
N PRO A 53 12.97 -7.44 18.84
CA PRO A 53 12.07 -7.23 17.71
C PRO A 53 11.32 -8.51 17.32
N VAL A 54 10.11 -8.35 16.80
CA VAL A 54 9.20 -9.46 16.45
C VAL A 54 8.73 -9.34 15.00
N VAL A 55 8.61 -10.47 14.32
CA VAL A 55 8.06 -10.55 12.96
C VAL A 55 6.58 -10.17 12.95
N MET A 56 6.15 -9.41 11.94
CA MET A 56 4.76 -9.00 11.78
C MET A 56 4.05 -9.88 10.74
N ASN A 57 2.81 -10.26 11.03
CA ASN A 57 1.96 -11.08 10.16
C ASN A 57 2.58 -12.45 9.77
N PRO A 58 3.04 -13.26 10.74
CA PRO A 58 3.82 -14.47 10.50
C PRO A 58 3.13 -15.53 9.63
N ILE A 59 1.81 -15.65 9.69
CA ILE A 59 1.06 -16.68 8.93
C ILE A 59 0.89 -16.22 7.48
N SER A 60 0.34 -15.03 7.26
CA SER A 60 0.05 -14.53 5.91
C SER A 60 1.31 -14.22 5.12
N ARG A 61 2.39 -13.79 5.80
CA ARG A 61 3.68 -13.48 5.16
C ARG A 61 4.68 -14.63 5.22
N GLN A 62 4.35 -15.70 5.94
CA GLN A 62 5.22 -16.88 6.13
C GLN A 62 6.64 -16.51 6.59
N ASN A 63 6.78 -15.47 7.41
CA ASN A 63 8.06 -14.91 7.84
C ASN A 63 8.39 -15.21 9.31
N PHE A 64 7.97 -16.36 9.81
CA PHE A 64 8.22 -16.77 11.20
C PHE A 64 9.64 -17.31 11.40
N ILE A 65 10.19 -17.11 12.59
CA ILE A 65 11.52 -17.60 12.97
C ILE A 65 11.39 -19.08 13.36
N VAL A 66 12.06 -19.98 12.62
CA VAL A 66 12.15 -21.40 12.96
C VAL A 66 13.26 -21.58 13.99
N LYS A 67 12.95 -22.22 15.12
CA LYS A 67 13.99 -22.61 16.09
C LYS A 67 14.80 -23.76 15.50
N SER A 68 16.13 -23.66 15.51
CA SER A 68 17.00 -24.79 15.21
C SER A 68 16.76 -25.88 16.27
N GLY A 69 16.19 -27.01 15.86
CA GLY A 69 16.12 -28.19 16.73
C GLY A 69 17.53 -28.72 16.94
N SER A 70 17.87 -29.06 18.18
CA SER A 70 18.99 -29.98 18.43
C SER A 70 18.57 -31.34 17.89
N GLU A 71 19.34 -31.89 16.95
CA GLU A 71 19.30 -33.34 16.66
C GLU A 71 19.57 -34.16 17.93
#